data_AF-A0A482VGD5-F1
#
_entry.id   AF-A0A482VGD5-F1
#
_cell.length_a   1.000
_cell.length_b   1.000
_cell.length_c   1.000
_cell.angle_alpha   90.00
_cell.angle_beta   90.00
_cell.angle_gamma   90.00
#
_symmetry.space_group_name_H-M   'P 1'
#
loop_
_entity.id
_entity.type
_entity.pdbx_description
1 polymer ?
#
loop_
_entity_poly.entity_id
_entity_poly.type
_entity_poly.pdbx_seq_one_letter_code
_entity_poly.pdbx_strand_id
1 'polypeptide(L)'
;MASIKFPLQQIEKFNDRIENCLQDLSCRNIFEIYLTQSKKYNALNTLKLWTTANSGTSFSEDMYDLIDDVDGFNENPLLSISEHHQKLDYVKSECSRILNKHGTHKKFIQYLLENHRL
;
A
#
# COMPACT_ATOMS: atom_id res chain seq x y z
N MET A 1 16.50 14.65 5.77
CA MET A 1 15.12 14.39 6.24
C MET A 1 15.18 14.04 7.71
N ALA A 2 14.32 14.63 8.55
CA ALA A 2 14.26 14.27 9.97
C ALA A 2 14.14 12.75 10.11
N SER A 3 14.93 12.14 11.00
CA SER A 3 14.83 10.72 11.29
C SER A 3 13.51 10.51 12.02
N ILE A 4 12.45 10.26 11.26
CA ILE A 4 11.15 9.88 11.81
C ILE A 4 11.38 8.59 12.58
N LYS A 5 11.06 8.61 13.87
CA LYS A 5 11.15 7.45 14.75
C LYS A 5 9.77 7.15 15.33
N PHE A 6 9.50 5.87 15.52
CA PHE A 6 8.26 5.37 16.08
C PHE A 6 8.52 4.65 17.40
N PRO A 7 7.68 4.86 18.42
CA PRO A 7 7.69 4.03 19.63
C PRO A 7 7.33 2.58 19.27
N LEU A 8 7.84 1.63 20.06
CA LEU A 8 7.65 0.20 19.81
C LEU A 8 6.18 -0.20 19.66
N GLN A 9 5.30 0.37 20.51
CA GLN A 9 3.85 0.12 20.46
C GLN A 9 3.23 0.53 19.12
N GLN A 10 3.74 1.59 18.49
CA GLN A 10 3.26 2.03 17.18
C GLN A 10 3.77 1.09 16.08
N ILE A 11 5.01 0.59 16.20
CA ILE A 11 5.55 -0.43 15.28
C ILE A 11 4.79 -1.75 15.41
N GLU A 12 4.39 -2.15 16.62
CA GLU A 12 3.54 -3.32 16.85
C GLU A 12 2.17 -3.16 16.18
N LYS A 13 1.56 -1.98 16.27
CA LYS A 13 0.32 -1.67 15.53
C LYS A 13 0.52 -1.75 14.02
N PHE A 14 1.65 -1.26 13.51
CA PHE A 14 2.01 -1.39 12.10
C PHE A 14 2.21 -2.86 11.69
N ASN A 15 2.71 -3.70 12.59
CA ASN A 15 2.93 -5.13 12.33
C ASN A 15 1.62 -5.94 12.28
N ASP A 16 0.58 -5.52 12.99
CA ASP A 16 -0.71 -6.22 13.01
C ASP A 16 -1.36 -6.27 11.63
N ARG A 17 -1.42 -5.12 10.95
CA ARG A 17 -2.05 -4.99 9.62
C ARG A 17 -1.29 -3.99 8.77
N ILE A 18 -1.10 -4.33 7.49
CA ILE A 18 -0.39 -3.44 6.57
C ILE A 18 -1.14 -2.12 6.37
N GLU A 19 -2.47 -2.16 6.43
CA GLU A 19 -3.35 -0.99 6.37
C GLU A 19 -3.00 0.03 7.46
N ASN A 20 -2.56 -0.40 8.64
CA ASN A 20 -2.11 0.51 9.69
C ASN A 20 -0.84 1.27 9.28
N CYS A 21 0.07 0.64 8.53
CA CYS A 21 1.23 1.32 7.93
C CYS A 21 0.80 2.30 6.84
N LEU A 22 -0.15 1.87 5.99
CA LEU A 22 -0.58 2.64 4.82
C LEU A 22 -1.40 3.86 5.20
N GLN A 23 -2.21 3.79 6.26
CA GLN A 23 -3.02 4.91 6.75
C GLN A 23 -2.17 6.00 7.43
N ASP A 24 -1.04 5.64 8.04
CA ASP A 24 -0.12 6.59 8.67
C ASP A 24 0.78 7.24 7.61
N LEU A 25 0.66 8.56 7.42
CA LEU A 25 1.43 9.31 6.42
C LEU A 25 2.95 9.18 6.62
N SER A 26 3.40 9.24 7.87
CA SER A 26 4.83 9.17 8.20
C SER A 26 5.38 7.78 7.90
N CYS A 27 4.64 6.73 8.27
CA CYS A 27 5.01 5.35 8.00
C CYS A 27 4.99 5.05 6.49
N ARG A 28 3.96 5.51 5.78
CA ARG A 28 3.82 5.36 4.33
C ARG A 28 4.99 5.98 3.58
N ASN A 29 5.43 7.18 3.96
CA ASN A 29 6.59 7.83 3.34
C ASN A 29 7.88 7.02 3.55
N ILE A 30 8.09 6.45 4.75
CA ILE A 30 9.23 5.56 4.99
C ILE A 30 9.10 4.27 4.18
N PHE A 31 7.88 3.75 4.03
CA PHE A 31 7.64 2.55 3.23
C PHE A 31 7.96 2.78 1.76
N GLU A 32 7.58 3.92 1.20
CA GLU A 32 7.93 4.32 -0.17
C GLU A 32 9.46 4.38 -0.38
N ILE A 33 10.18 4.98 0.56
CA ILE A 33 11.64 5.04 0.55
C ILE A 33 12.24 3.63 0.59
N TYR A 34 11.75 2.78 1.51
CA TYR A 34 12.19 1.39 1.65
C TYR A 34 11.97 0.58 0.35
N LEU A 35 10.80 0.71 -0.29
CA LEU A 35 10.48 0.02 -1.54
C LEU A 35 11.39 0.50 -2.69
N THR A 36 11.68 1.80 -2.73
CA THR A 36 12.60 2.39 -3.71
C THR A 36 14.03 1.87 -3.53
N GLN A 37 14.54 1.88 -2.30
CA GLN A 37 15.88 1.37 -1.96
C GLN A 37 16.00 -0.14 -2.23
N SER A 38 14.94 -0.89 -1.93
CA SER A 38 14.88 -2.34 -2.16
C SER A 38 14.58 -2.72 -3.61
N LYS A 39 14.45 -1.75 -4.53
CA LYS A 39 14.11 -1.94 -5.94
C LYS A 39 12.85 -2.78 -6.18
N LYS A 40 11.88 -2.67 -5.27
CA LYS A 40 10.59 -3.39 -5.36
C LYS A 40 9.57 -2.56 -6.14
N TYR A 41 9.82 -2.38 -7.44
CA TYR A 41 9.03 -1.49 -8.28
C TYR A 41 7.54 -1.86 -8.37
N ASN A 42 7.21 -3.16 -8.39
CA ASN A 42 5.80 -3.58 -8.40
C ASN A 42 5.07 -3.15 -7.13
N ALA A 43 5.67 -3.40 -5.96
CA ALA A 43 5.11 -2.96 -4.69
C ALA A 43 5.05 -1.43 -4.59
N LEU A 44 6.02 -0.72 -5.16
CA LEU A 44 5.99 0.75 -5.23
C LEU A 44 4.81 1.24 -6.08
N ASN A 45 4.54 0.62 -7.22
CA ASN A 45 3.38 0.96 -8.06
C ASN A 45 2.07 0.64 -7.33
N THR A 46 2.00 -0.49 -6.63
CA THR A 46 0.86 -0.83 -5.77
C THR A 46 0.61 0.19 -4.67
N LEU A 47 1.68 0.68 -4.02
CA LEU A 47 1.58 1.72 -3.00
C LEU A 47 1.03 3.03 -3.57
N LYS A 48 1.48 3.42 -4.78
CA LYS A 48 0.98 4.60 -5.49
C LYS A 48 -0.50 4.45 -5.84
N LEU A 49 -0.90 3.29 -6.37
CA LEU A 49 -2.30 3.02 -6.69
C LEU A 49 -3.19 3.12 -5.44
N TRP A 50 -2.76 2.51 -4.33
CA TRP A 50 -3.48 2.61 -3.05
C TRP A 50 -3.61 4.06 -2.57
N THR A 51 -2.56 4.86 -2.72
CA THR A 51 -2.56 6.27 -2.33
C THR A 51 -3.53 7.08 -3.19
N THR A 52 -3.51 6.90 -4.51
CA THR A 52 -4.44 7.56 -5.44
C THR A 52 -5.89 7.14 -5.20
N ALA A 53 -6.14 5.86 -4.90
CA ALA A 53 -7.47 5.36 -4.55
C ALA A 53 -8.01 5.99 -3.25
N ASN A 54 -7.14 6.44 -2.34
CA ASN A 54 -7.51 7.10 -1.09
C ASN A 54 -7.53 8.64 -1.18
N SER A 55 -6.90 9.25 -2.19
CA SER A 55 -6.88 10.71 -2.34
C SER A 55 -8.15 11.29 -2.96
N GLY A 56 -9.05 10.45 -3.50
CA GLY A 56 -10.34 10.87 -4.08
C GLY A 56 -10.21 11.73 -5.35
N THR A 57 -9.00 11.96 -5.83
CA THR A 57 -8.69 12.60 -7.12
C THR A 57 -8.97 11.61 -8.25
N SER A 58 -9.60 12.08 -9.35
CA SER A 58 -10.12 11.27 -10.47
C SER A 58 -9.33 9.98 -10.71
N PHE A 59 -9.84 8.88 -10.16
CA PHE A 59 -9.26 7.57 -10.33
C PHE A 59 -9.64 7.09 -11.74
N SER A 60 -8.71 7.16 -12.69
CA SER A 60 -8.94 6.72 -14.08
C SER A 60 -8.78 5.20 -14.18
N GLU A 61 -9.58 4.57 -15.04
CA GLU A 61 -9.52 3.12 -15.24
C GLU A 61 -8.16 2.66 -15.79
N ASP A 62 -7.44 3.51 -16.53
CA ASP A 62 -6.07 3.24 -17.02
C ASP A 62 -5.04 3.01 -15.89
N MET A 63 -5.37 3.32 -14.63
CA MET A 63 -4.50 3.05 -13.49
C MET A 63 -4.52 1.59 -13.02
N TYR A 64 -5.50 0.79 -13.47
CA TYR A 64 -5.53 -0.66 -13.20
C TYR A 64 -4.39 -1.40 -13.89
N ASP A 65 -3.96 -0.91 -15.06
CA ASP A 65 -2.87 -1.48 -15.86
C ASP A 65 -1.48 -1.33 -15.19
N LEU A 66 -1.40 -0.59 -14.07
CA LEU A 66 -0.16 -0.44 -13.30
C LEU A 66 0.19 -1.69 -12.49
N ILE A 67 -0.71 -2.68 -12.41
CA ILE A 67 -0.52 -3.89 -11.61
C ILE A 67 -1.10 -5.13 -12.30
N ASP A 68 -0.23 -5.93 -12.93
CA ASP A 68 -0.59 -7.23 -13.55
C ASP A 68 -1.27 -8.19 -12.55
N ASP A 69 -0.94 -8.13 -11.26
CA ASP A 69 -1.50 -9.00 -10.21
C ASP A 69 -2.95 -8.65 -9.80
N VAL A 70 -3.56 -7.59 -10.37
CA VAL A 70 -4.97 -7.20 -10.18
C VAL A 70 -5.89 -7.86 -11.24
N ASP A 71 -5.39 -8.89 -11.93
CA ASP A 71 -6.04 -9.65 -13.01
C ASP A 71 -7.51 -10.05 -12.78
N GLY A 72 -7.94 -10.28 -11.53
CA GLY A 72 -9.33 -10.65 -11.23
C GLY A 72 -10.38 -9.56 -11.54
N PHE A 73 -9.96 -8.32 -11.83
CA PHE A 73 -10.85 -7.21 -12.16
C PHE A 73 -11.27 -7.20 -13.64
N ASN A 74 -10.34 -7.47 -14.56
CA ASN A 74 -10.61 -7.45 -16.00
C ASN A 74 -11.46 -8.65 -16.47
N GLU A 75 -11.55 -9.72 -15.67
CA GLU A 75 -12.34 -10.91 -15.98
C GLU A 75 -13.82 -10.83 -15.56
N ASN A 76 -14.22 -9.85 -14.73
CA ASN A 76 -15.61 -9.71 -14.24
C ASN A 76 -16.18 -8.29 -14.46
N PRO A 77 -16.76 -8.00 -15.63
CA PRO A 77 -17.20 -6.66 -16.03
C PRO A 77 -18.59 -6.27 -15.46
N LEU A 78 -18.96 -6.72 -14.26
CA LEU A 78 -20.37 -6.66 -13.82
C LEU A 78 -20.81 -5.39 -13.10
N LEU A 79 -19.99 -4.34 -13.01
CA LEU A 79 -20.29 -3.23 -12.12
C LEU A 79 -20.36 -1.85 -12.83
N SER A 80 -21.59 -1.44 -13.15
CA SER A 80 -22.00 -0.18 -13.79
C SER A 80 -22.20 0.98 -12.81
N ILE A 81 -21.30 1.98 -12.81
CA ILE A 81 -21.41 3.39 -12.31
C ILE A 81 -21.85 3.62 -10.84
N SER A 82 -22.73 2.81 -10.26
CA SER A 82 -23.10 2.77 -8.83
C SER A 82 -21.96 2.22 -7.95
N GLU A 83 -20.95 1.57 -8.53
CA GLU A 83 -19.89 0.88 -7.77
C GLU A 83 -18.54 1.56 -7.78
N HIS A 84 -18.41 2.85 -8.12
CA HIS A 84 -17.10 3.51 -8.06
C HIS A 84 -16.46 3.38 -6.66
N HIS A 85 -17.25 3.58 -5.59
CA HIS A 85 -16.79 3.40 -4.22
C HIS A 85 -16.42 1.94 -3.90
N GLN A 86 -17.23 0.96 -4.34
CA GLN A 86 -16.95 -0.46 -4.11
C GLN A 86 -15.72 -0.94 -4.89
N LYS A 87 -15.52 -0.43 -6.11
CA LYS A 87 -14.32 -0.66 -6.92
C LYS A 87 -13.09 -0.08 -6.22
N LEU A 88 -13.16 1.15 -5.72
CA LEU A 88 -12.06 1.75 -4.94
C LEU A 88 -11.75 0.94 -3.68
N ASP A 89 -12.76 0.47 -2.95
CA ASP A 89 -12.58 -0.34 -1.75
C ASP A 89 -11.94 -1.70 -2.07
N TYR A 90 -12.37 -2.34 -3.15
CA TYR A 90 -11.75 -3.56 -3.66
C TYR A 90 -10.28 -3.33 -4.03
N VAL A 91 -9.96 -2.25 -4.74
CA VAL A 91 -8.60 -1.90 -5.13
C VAL A 91 -7.72 -1.64 -3.92
N LYS A 92 -8.23 -0.93 -2.91
CA LYS A 92 -7.51 -0.72 -1.65
C LYS A 92 -7.22 -2.04 -0.95
N SER A 93 -8.18 -2.96 -0.95
CA SER A 93 -8.03 -4.31 -0.38
C SER A 93 -6.99 -5.12 -1.14
N GLU A 94 -7.07 -5.16 -2.47
CA GLU A 94 -6.13 -5.91 -3.31
C GLU A 94 -4.71 -5.34 -3.25
N CYS A 95 -4.57 -4.01 -3.26
CA CYS A 95 -3.27 -3.38 -3.03
C CYS A 95 -2.68 -3.78 -1.67
N SER A 96 -3.50 -3.82 -0.62
CA SER A 96 -3.06 -4.25 0.71
C SER A 96 -2.65 -5.74 0.69
N ARG A 97 -3.41 -6.60 0.00
CA ARG A 97 -3.08 -8.02 -0.20
C ARG A 97 -1.75 -8.19 -0.95
N ILE A 98 -1.54 -7.48 -2.05
CA ILE A 98 -0.32 -7.53 -2.88
C ILE A 98 0.90 -7.02 -2.10
N LEU A 99 0.74 -5.92 -1.36
CA LEU A 99 1.81 -5.37 -0.53
C LEU A 99 2.15 -6.27 0.67
N ASN A 100 1.20 -7.08 1.14
CA ASN A 100 1.43 -8.11 2.15
C ASN A 100 2.01 -9.40 1.55
N LYS A 101 1.78 -9.65 0.25
CA LYS A 101 2.33 -10.79 -0.51
C LYS A 101 3.86 -10.80 -0.43
N HIS A 102 4.43 -12.00 -0.49
CA HIS A 102 5.88 -12.24 -0.44
C HIS A 102 6.60 -11.72 0.83
N GLY A 103 5.87 -11.44 1.91
CA GLY A 103 6.43 -10.99 3.18
C GLY A 103 7.05 -9.60 3.12
N THR A 104 6.63 -8.76 2.17
CA THR A 104 7.14 -7.37 2.05
C THR A 104 6.81 -6.55 3.29
N HIS A 105 5.59 -6.68 3.82
CA HIS A 105 5.19 -6.07 5.09
C HIS A 105 6.10 -6.50 6.25
N LYS A 106 6.30 -7.80 6.45
CA LYS A 106 7.18 -8.33 7.52
C LYS A 106 8.61 -7.80 7.44
N LYS A 107 9.19 -7.76 6.23
CA LYS A 107 10.55 -7.21 6.01
C LYS A 107 10.60 -5.70 6.27
N PHE A 108 9.52 -4.98 5.95
CA PHE A 108 9.41 -3.56 6.25
C PHE A 108 9.30 -3.30 7.76
N ILE A 109 8.54 -4.10 8.51
CA ILE A 109 8.49 -3.99 9.97
C ILE A 109 9.86 -4.23 10.60
N GLN A 110 10.60 -5.23 10.11
CA GLN A 110 11.97 -5.45 10.55
C GLN A 110 12.86 -4.23 10.27
N TYR A 111 12.75 -3.64 9.08
CA TYR A 111 13.45 -2.41 8.73
C TYR A 111 13.11 -1.24 9.67
N LEU A 112 11.84 -1.08 10.06
CA LEU A 112 11.42 -0.08 11.04
C LEU A 112 12.04 -0.31 12.43
N LEU A 113 12.07 -1.56 12.89
CA LEU A 113 12.68 -1.93 14.18
C LEU A 113 14.19 -1.63 14.21
N GLU A 114 14.88 -1.83 13.10
CA GLU A 114 16.33 -1.63 12.99
C GLU A 114 16.73 -0.16 12.82
N ASN A 115 15.95 0.62 12.05
CA ASN A 115 16.37 1.96 11.59
C ASN A 115 15.51 3.12 12.12
N HIS A 116 14.29 2.85 12.55
CA HIS A 116 13.28 3.86 12.88
C HIS A 116 12.64 3.66 14.26
N ARG A 117 13.22 2.83 15.12
CA ARG A 117 12.77 2.69 16.50
C ARG A 117 13.24 3.89 17.35
N LEU A 118 12.31 4.44 18.14
CA LEU A 118 12.60 5.46 19.15
C LEU A 118 13.36 4.89 20.35
#